data_AF-A0A5D2G7I2-F1
#
_entry.id   AF-A0A5D2G7I2-F1
#
_cell.length_a   1.000
_cell.length_b   1.000
_cell.length_c   1.000
_cell.angle_alpha   90.00
_cell.angle_beta   90.00
_cell.angle_gamma   90.00
#
_symmetry.space_group_name_H-M   'P 1'
#
loop_
_entity.id
_entity.type
_entity.pdbx_description
1 polymer ?
#
loop_
_entity_poly.entity_id
_entity_poly.type
_entity_poly.pdbx_seq_one_letter_code
_entity_poly.pdbx_strand_id
1 'polypeptide(L)'
;SSLSSLLPIPLHPPDRNPNYRCNTSLLIDYCSSDGIRNYIIIDVGKTFREQVLRWFTFHKIPRVDSIVLTHEHADAILGLDDIRAIQPHSPTNDIDPTAIYLTRHSMDSIATKFPYLVQKKLREGQEVRRVAQLDWKIIEEHYDKPFVASGLKFFPLPVMHGEDYLCLGYLFGEKCKVAYISDVSRFPSNTEYVISKNGAGQLDLLILDCLYKKGSFNVHLCLPQALEAIKRICPKRALLIGMTHEFDHHKDNEFLMEWSEREGIHVQLARDGLRVPIDL
;
A
#
# COMPACT_ATOMS: atom_id res chain seq x y z
N SER A 1 -12.18 36.96 -18.79
CA SER A 1 -11.38 35.72 -18.82
C SER A 1 -10.24 35.84 -17.80
N SER A 2 -10.52 35.56 -16.52
CA SER A 2 -9.51 35.63 -15.46
C SER A 2 -8.79 34.30 -15.31
N LEU A 3 -7.68 34.13 -16.03
CA LEU A 3 -6.66 33.13 -15.73
C LEU A 3 -5.90 33.61 -14.48
N SER A 4 -6.47 33.34 -13.31
CA SER A 4 -5.88 33.68 -12.01
C SER A 4 -6.33 32.64 -11.00
N SER A 5 -5.49 31.61 -10.77
CA SER A 5 -5.44 30.79 -9.54
C SER A 5 -4.60 29.50 -9.68
N LEU A 6 -3.75 29.34 -10.70
CA LEU A 6 -2.70 28.33 -10.59
C LEU A 6 -1.61 28.87 -9.66
N LEU A 7 -1.65 28.46 -8.40
CA LEU A 7 -0.54 28.62 -7.47
C LEU A 7 0.75 28.18 -8.18
N PRO A 8 1.87 28.91 -8.06
CA PRO A 8 3.13 28.48 -8.63
C PRO A 8 3.52 27.15 -7.97
N ILE A 9 3.38 26.05 -8.70
CA ILE A 9 3.88 24.75 -8.27
C ILE A 9 5.41 24.90 -8.27
N PRO A 10 6.08 24.85 -7.10
CA PRO A 10 7.53 24.94 -7.09
C PRO A 10 8.11 23.79 -7.93
N LEU A 11 8.90 24.16 -8.95
CA LEU A 11 9.57 23.27 -9.91
C LEU A 11 10.75 22.54 -9.24
N HIS A 12 10.50 21.89 -8.10
CA HIS A 12 11.46 20.95 -7.56
C HIS A 12 11.41 19.66 -8.38
N PRO A 13 12.58 19.05 -8.68
CA PRO A 13 12.59 17.77 -9.37
C PRO A 13 11.84 16.73 -8.50
N PRO A 14 11.19 15.72 -9.11
CA PRO A 14 10.34 14.78 -8.38
C PRO A 14 10.98 14.14 -7.15
N ASP A 15 12.29 13.87 -7.18
CA ASP A 15 13.06 13.30 -6.06
C ASP A 15 13.13 14.20 -4.81
N ARG A 16 12.95 15.52 -4.98
CA ARG A 16 12.99 16.52 -3.89
C ARG A 16 11.65 17.17 -3.59
N ASN A 17 10.60 16.77 -4.30
CA ASN A 17 9.27 17.37 -4.16
C ASN A 17 8.35 16.43 -3.36
N PRO A 18 8.05 16.72 -2.08
CA PRO A 18 7.16 15.88 -1.27
C PRO A 18 5.68 15.98 -1.69
N ASN A 19 5.34 16.91 -2.57
CA ASN A 19 4.03 17.00 -3.23
C ASN A 19 3.96 16.18 -4.53
N TYR A 20 5.09 15.67 -5.03
CA TYR A 20 5.10 14.72 -6.13
C TYR A 20 4.86 13.31 -5.57
N ARG A 21 3.69 12.75 -5.86
CA ARG A 21 3.20 11.50 -5.26
C ARG A 21 2.86 10.48 -6.34
N CYS A 22 3.42 9.29 -6.22
CA CYS A 22 3.04 8.12 -7.01
C CYS A 22 1.74 7.48 -6.45
N ASN A 23 1.25 6.42 -7.08
CA ASN A 23 0.19 5.60 -6.50
C ASN A 23 0.63 4.99 -5.18
N THR A 24 -0.33 4.82 -4.27
CA THR A 24 -0.09 4.25 -2.96
C THR A 24 0.52 2.85 -3.08
N SER A 25 1.58 2.62 -2.33
CA SER A 25 2.24 1.32 -2.17
C SER A 25 3.09 1.36 -0.90
N LEU A 26 3.37 0.21 -0.31
CA LEU A 26 4.28 0.07 0.83
C LEU A 26 5.30 -1.03 0.56
N LEU A 27 6.59 -0.68 0.59
CA LEU A 27 7.66 -1.67 0.65
C LEU A 27 8.06 -1.92 2.10
N ILE A 28 8.02 -3.19 2.50
CA ILE A 28 8.48 -3.68 3.79
C ILE A 28 9.82 -4.39 3.58
N ASP A 29 10.85 -3.82 4.18
CA ASP A 29 12.21 -4.38 4.26
C ASP A 29 12.36 -5.17 5.56
N TYR A 30 12.03 -6.47 5.51
CA TYR A 30 11.90 -7.35 6.67
C TYR A 30 13.14 -8.21 6.87
N CYS A 31 13.63 -8.28 8.09
CA CYS A 31 14.74 -9.16 8.48
C CYS A 31 14.23 -10.12 9.56
N SER A 32 14.13 -11.40 9.23
CA SER A 32 13.70 -12.43 10.18
C SER A 32 14.78 -12.72 11.22
N SER A 33 14.40 -13.45 12.29
CA SER A 33 15.27 -13.79 13.41
C SER A 33 16.49 -14.65 13.03
N ASP A 34 16.40 -15.37 11.91
CA ASP A 34 17.50 -16.15 11.31
C ASP A 34 18.45 -15.30 10.42
N GLY A 35 18.21 -13.99 10.32
CA GLY A 35 19.02 -13.06 9.54
C GLY A 35 18.70 -13.01 8.05
N ILE A 36 17.66 -13.71 7.60
CA ILE A 36 17.20 -13.64 6.21
C ILE A 36 16.46 -12.32 5.99
N ARG A 37 16.85 -11.61 4.93
CA ARG A 37 16.30 -10.30 4.56
C ARG A 37 15.41 -10.42 3.33
N ASN A 38 14.14 -10.07 3.47
CA ASN A 38 13.10 -10.16 2.46
C ASN A 38 12.43 -8.80 2.21
N TYR A 39 11.97 -8.61 0.98
CA TYR A 39 11.33 -7.39 0.50
C TYR A 39 9.91 -7.70 0.06
N ILE A 40 8.94 -7.25 0.85
CA ILE A 40 7.52 -7.49 0.61
C ILE A 40 6.90 -6.17 0.17
N ILE A 41 6.18 -6.14 -0.95
CA ILE A 41 5.49 -4.93 -1.39
C ILE A 41 3.97 -5.11 -1.29
N ILE A 42 3.28 -4.10 -0.76
CA ILE A 42 1.83 -3.98 -0.80
C ILE A 42 1.47 -3.07 -1.97
N ASP A 43 0.68 -3.60 -2.91
CA ASP A 43 0.25 -2.99 -4.16
C ASP A 43 1.35 -2.58 -5.15
N VAL A 44 1.06 -2.74 -6.44
CA VAL A 44 1.93 -2.47 -7.57
C VAL A 44 1.15 -1.73 -8.66
N GLY A 45 0.87 -0.45 -8.41
CA GLY A 45 0.10 0.43 -9.29
C GLY A 45 0.79 0.84 -10.60
N LYS A 46 0.11 1.66 -11.41
CA LYS A 46 0.63 2.15 -12.71
C LYS A 46 1.93 2.98 -12.62
N THR A 47 2.30 3.43 -11.43
CA THR A 47 3.53 4.19 -11.17
C THR A 47 4.65 3.32 -10.59
N PHE A 48 4.46 2.00 -10.47
CA PHE A 48 5.42 1.07 -9.88
C PHE A 48 6.83 1.18 -10.50
N ARG A 49 6.94 1.20 -11.84
CA ARG A 49 8.23 1.35 -12.52
C ARG A 49 8.98 2.62 -12.09
N GLU A 50 8.26 3.72 -11.89
CA GLU A 50 8.86 4.96 -11.41
C GLU A 50 9.33 4.84 -9.96
N GLN A 51 8.52 4.20 -9.09
CA GLN A 51 8.90 3.93 -7.71
C GLN A 51 10.17 3.09 -7.61
N VAL A 52 10.33 2.08 -8.48
CA VAL A 52 11.56 1.28 -8.57
C VAL A 52 12.74 2.18 -8.97
N LEU A 53 12.62 2.94 -10.06
CA LEU A 53 13.71 3.78 -10.56
C LEU A 53 14.15 4.86 -9.57
N ARG A 54 13.22 5.44 -8.81
CA ARG A 54 13.51 6.53 -7.85
C ARG A 54 13.92 6.00 -6.49
N TRP A 55 13.15 5.07 -5.92
CA TRP A 55 13.26 4.73 -4.50
C TRP A 55 13.97 3.43 -4.24
N PHE A 56 13.85 2.43 -5.13
CA PHE A 56 14.57 1.18 -4.93
C PHE A 56 16.06 1.39 -5.17
N THR A 57 16.41 2.17 -6.19
CA THR A 57 17.79 2.58 -6.45
C THR A 57 18.38 3.40 -5.29
N PHE A 58 17.62 4.39 -4.79
CA PHE A 58 18.05 5.25 -3.69
C PHE A 58 18.23 4.47 -2.38
N HIS A 59 17.29 3.60 -2.03
CA HIS A 59 17.33 2.77 -0.81
C HIS A 59 18.10 1.45 -0.98
N LYS A 60 18.67 1.19 -2.16
CA LYS A 60 19.42 -0.03 -2.51
C LYS A 60 18.61 -1.31 -2.30
N ILE A 61 17.35 -1.29 -2.73
CA ILE A 61 16.44 -2.43 -2.72
C ILE A 61 16.73 -3.28 -3.97
N PRO A 62 17.21 -4.54 -3.81
CA PRO A 62 17.70 -5.32 -4.94
C PRO A 62 16.61 -6.10 -5.67
N ARG A 63 15.47 -6.37 -5.01
CA ARG A 63 14.41 -7.26 -5.50
C ARG A 63 13.11 -7.08 -4.71
N VAL A 64 12.08 -7.81 -5.12
CA VAL A 64 10.84 -8.05 -4.36
C VAL A 64 10.64 -9.55 -4.27
N ASP A 65 10.51 -10.06 -3.04
CA ASP A 65 10.34 -11.49 -2.76
C ASP A 65 8.86 -11.90 -2.80
N SER A 66 7.95 -11.00 -2.42
CA SER A 66 6.50 -11.23 -2.52
C SER A 66 5.69 -9.94 -2.63
N ILE A 67 4.52 -10.05 -3.25
CA ILE A 67 3.56 -8.97 -3.42
C ILE A 67 2.28 -9.32 -2.64
N VAL A 68 1.69 -8.35 -1.96
CA VAL A 68 0.38 -8.45 -1.32
C VAL A 68 -0.52 -7.40 -1.98
N LEU A 69 -1.70 -7.78 -2.44
CA LEU A 69 -2.63 -6.85 -3.08
C LEU A 69 -3.78 -6.50 -2.14
N THR A 70 -4.10 -5.21 -2.00
CA THR A 70 -5.26 -4.73 -1.23
C THR A 70 -6.56 -4.98 -1.99
N HIS A 71 -6.54 -4.72 -3.31
CA HIS A 71 -7.68 -4.86 -4.22
C HIS A 71 -7.24 -4.79 -5.70
N GLU A 72 -8.19 -4.86 -6.64
CA GLU A 72 -7.91 -4.97 -8.09
C GLU A 72 -8.08 -3.68 -8.91
N HIS A 73 -8.13 -2.50 -8.30
CA HIS A 73 -8.18 -1.25 -9.07
C HIS A 73 -6.83 -0.92 -9.71
N ALA A 74 -6.89 -0.07 -10.73
CA ALA A 74 -5.78 0.19 -11.63
C ALA A 74 -4.53 0.74 -10.91
N ASP A 75 -4.76 1.59 -9.93
CA ASP A 75 -3.75 2.16 -9.06
C ASP A 75 -3.13 1.16 -8.06
N ALA A 76 -3.72 -0.02 -7.87
CA ALA A 76 -3.14 -1.11 -7.09
C ALA A 76 -2.45 -2.19 -7.94
N ILE A 77 -2.85 -2.39 -9.22
CA ILE A 77 -2.41 -3.57 -10.00
C ILE A 77 -1.79 -3.31 -11.38
N LEU A 78 -1.88 -2.10 -11.96
CA LEU A 78 -1.42 -1.91 -13.36
C LEU A 78 0.10 -2.00 -13.54
N GLY A 79 0.89 -2.06 -12.46
CA GLY A 79 2.33 -2.30 -12.48
C GLY A 79 2.72 -3.78 -12.46
N LEU A 80 1.76 -4.72 -12.45
CA LEU A 80 2.06 -6.16 -12.41
C LEU A 80 2.94 -6.64 -13.57
N ASP A 81 2.76 -6.10 -14.78
CA ASP A 81 3.62 -6.45 -15.93
C ASP A 81 5.06 -5.96 -15.78
N ASP A 82 5.26 -4.85 -15.06
CA ASP A 82 6.58 -4.26 -14.81
C ASP A 82 7.40 -5.07 -13.78
N ILE A 83 6.78 -6.00 -13.04
CA ILE A 83 7.48 -6.86 -12.08
C ILE A 83 8.59 -7.68 -12.73
N ARG A 84 8.46 -8.03 -14.01
CA ARG A 84 9.53 -8.71 -14.76
C ARG A 84 10.87 -7.94 -14.74
N ALA A 85 10.83 -6.61 -14.55
CA ALA A 85 12.02 -5.76 -14.55
C ALA A 85 12.87 -5.92 -13.28
N ILE A 86 12.29 -6.48 -12.20
CA ILE A 86 12.96 -6.70 -10.92
C ILE A 86 13.10 -8.19 -10.56
N GLN A 87 12.63 -9.07 -11.44
CA GLN A 87 12.84 -10.51 -11.33
C GLN A 87 14.24 -10.90 -11.83
N PRO A 88 14.80 -12.02 -11.35
CA PRO A 88 16.04 -12.56 -11.90
C PRO A 88 15.94 -12.76 -13.42
N HIS A 89 17.04 -12.53 -14.13
CA HIS A 89 17.09 -12.76 -15.57
C HIS A 89 17.49 -14.21 -15.86
N SER A 90 16.60 -14.96 -16.52
CA SER A 90 16.94 -16.24 -17.17
C SER A 90 16.62 -16.17 -18.67
N PRO A 91 17.51 -16.64 -19.58
CA PRO A 91 17.25 -16.70 -21.02
C PRO A 91 16.04 -17.58 -21.39
N THR A 92 15.81 -18.63 -20.60
CA THR A 92 14.70 -19.58 -20.76
C THR A 92 13.48 -19.23 -19.91
N ASN A 93 13.57 -18.16 -19.12
CA ASN A 93 12.55 -17.70 -18.18
C ASN A 93 12.22 -18.73 -17.08
N ASP A 94 13.18 -19.57 -16.70
CA ASP A 94 13.05 -20.61 -15.66
C ASP A 94 13.37 -20.09 -14.25
N ILE A 95 12.76 -18.98 -13.86
CA ILE A 95 12.97 -18.40 -12.54
C ILE A 95 11.90 -18.85 -11.56
N ASP A 96 12.22 -18.80 -10.27
CA ASP A 96 11.22 -18.94 -9.22
C ASP A 96 10.18 -17.81 -9.35
N PRO A 97 8.89 -18.14 -9.45
CA PRO A 97 7.85 -17.14 -9.62
C PRO A 97 7.69 -16.31 -8.34
N THR A 98 7.45 -15.00 -8.51
CA THR A 98 7.15 -14.10 -7.39
C THR A 98 5.75 -14.43 -6.85
N ALA A 99 5.66 -14.70 -5.55
CA ALA A 99 4.38 -14.96 -4.90
C ALA A 99 3.55 -13.68 -4.81
N ILE A 100 2.26 -13.78 -5.18
CA ILE A 100 1.28 -12.70 -5.07
C ILE A 100 0.11 -13.17 -4.21
N TYR A 101 -0.11 -12.48 -3.10
CA TYR A 101 -1.21 -12.75 -2.17
C TYR A 101 -2.38 -11.80 -2.46
N LEU A 102 -3.54 -12.37 -2.73
CA LEU A 102 -4.74 -11.62 -3.12
C LEU A 102 -6.01 -12.40 -2.82
N THR A 103 -7.15 -11.70 -2.79
CA THR A 103 -8.45 -12.32 -2.60
C THR A 103 -8.90 -13.11 -3.83
N ARG A 104 -9.91 -13.97 -3.67
CA ARG A 104 -10.55 -14.64 -4.82
C ARG A 104 -11.14 -13.61 -5.79
N HIS A 105 -11.83 -12.60 -5.26
CA HIS A 105 -12.43 -11.54 -6.04
C HIS A 105 -11.41 -10.82 -6.94
N SER A 106 -10.30 -10.38 -6.34
CA SER A 106 -9.25 -9.70 -7.10
C SER A 106 -8.59 -10.61 -8.13
N MET A 107 -8.41 -11.90 -7.81
CA MET A 107 -7.89 -12.89 -8.76
C MET A 107 -8.79 -13.04 -10.00
N ASP A 108 -10.10 -13.16 -9.81
CA ASP A 108 -11.05 -13.35 -10.92
C ASP A 108 -11.07 -12.12 -11.86
N SER A 109 -10.96 -10.93 -11.27
CA SER A 109 -10.82 -9.69 -12.04
C SER A 109 -9.48 -9.59 -12.78
N ILE A 110 -8.37 -9.93 -12.11
CA ILE A 110 -7.03 -9.94 -12.71
C ILE A 110 -6.95 -10.94 -13.86
N ALA A 111 -7.55 -12.13 -13.74
CA ALA A 111 -7.59 -13.13 -14.82
C ALA A 111 -8.30 -12.60 -16.08
N THR A 112 -9.26 -11.69 -15.90
CA THR A 112 -9.95 -11.03 -17.01
C THR A 112 -9.12 -9.89 -17.62
N LYS A 113 -8.49 -9.05 -16.77
CA LYS A 113 -7.69 -7.89 -17.20
C LYS A 113 -6.34 -8.29 -17.81
N PHE A 114 -5.71 -9.32 -17.26
CA PHE A 114 -4.36 -9.78 -17.59
C PHE A 114 -4.30 -11.30 -17.81
N PRO A 115 -5.06 -11.85 -18.76
CA PRO A 115 -5.09 -13.30 -18.99
C PRO A 115 -3.70 -13.89 -19.26
N TYR A 116 -2.79 -13.11 -19.87
CA TYR A 116 -1.42 -13.52 -20.15
C TYR A 116 -0.51 -13.64 -18.92
N LEU A 117 -0.85 -12.99 -17.79
CA LEU A 117 -0.13 -13.13 -16.51
C LEU A 117 -0.63 -14.33 -15.70
N VAL A 118 -1.81 -14.85 -16.03
CA VAL A 118 -2.45 -15.97 -15.31
C VAL A 118 -2.31 -17.29 -16.07
N GLN A 119 -2.52 -17.27 -17.38
CA GLN A 119 -2.53 -18.48 -18.22
C GLN A 119 -1.11 -18.87 -18.63
N LYS A 120 -0.55 -19.90 -17.95
CA LYS A 120 0.80 -20.43 -18.25
C LYS A 120 0.85 -21.47 -19.38
N LYS A 121 -0.30 -21.95 -19.88
CA LYS A 121 -0.31 -22.99 -20.93
C LYS A 121 0.02 -22.40 -22.29
N LEU A 122 1.32 -22.41 -22.63
CA LEU A 122 1.77 -22.36 -24.02
C LEU A 122 1.22 -23.62 -24.74
N ARG A 123 0.61 -23.43 -25.91
CA ARG A 123 0.29 -24.58 -26.79
C ARG A 123 1.59 -25.15 -27.35
N GLU A 124 1.63 -26.44 -27.66
CA GLU A 124 2.78 -27.04 -28.36
C GLU A 124 3.11 -26.22 -29.62
N GLY A 125 4.37 -25.78 -29.74
CA GLY A 125 4.84 -24.94 -30.85
C GLY A 125 4.74 -23.42 -30.65
N GLN A 126 4.25 -22.91 -29.52
CA GLN A 126 4.32 -21.47 -29.22
C GLN A 126 5.68 -21.08 -28.63
N GLU A 127 6.27 -20.01 -29.16
CA GLU A 127 7.45 -19.37 -28.56
C GLU A 127 7.16 -18.93 -27.12
N VAL A 128 8.14 -19.12 -26.24
CA VAL A 128 8.08 -18.66 -24.85
C VAL A 128 7.99 -17.14 -24.83
N ARG A 129 6.79 -16.60 -24.60
CA ARG A 129 6.62 -15.16 -24.35
C ARG A 129 7.19 -14.85 -22.97
N ARG A 130 8.15 -13.93 -22.92
CA ARG A 130 8.78 -13.50 -21.68
C ARG A 130 7.86 -12.56 -20.89
N VAL A 131 7.03 -13.14 -20.06
CA VAL A 131 6.12 -12.44 -19.13
C VAL A 131 6.60 -12.63 -17.69
N ALA A 132 6.17 -11.74 -16.79
CA ALA A 132 6.45 -11.86 -15.36
C ALA A 132 6.04 -13.25 -14.84
N GLN A 133 6.92 -13.90 -14.07
CA GLN A 133 6.64 -15.21 -13.49
C GLN A 133 5.96 -15.04 -12.15
N LEU A 134 4.65 -15.28 -12.10
CA LEU A 134 3.84 -15.02 -10.91
C LEU A 134 3.25 -16.32 -10.35
N ASP A 135 3.16 -16.41 -9.02
CA ASP A 135 2.54 -17.50 -8.28
C ASP A 135 1.40 -16.94 -7.41
N TRP A 136 0.17 -17.17 -7.87
CA TRP A 136 -1.03 -16.57 -7.28
C TRP A 136 -1.48 -17.35 -6.05
N LYS A 137 -1.48 -16.69 -4.88
CA LYS A 137 -1.85 -17.23 -3.57
C LYS A 137 -3.15 -16.59 -3.09
N ILE A 138 -4.22 -17.38 -3.06
CA ILE A 138 -5.52 -16.90 -2.60
C ILE A 138 -5.52 -16.82 -1.07
N ILE A 139 -5.82 -15.64 -0.54
CA ILE A 139 -5.99 -15.39 0.90
C ILE A 139 -7.47 -15.24 1.25
N GLU A 140 -7.81 -15.56 2.50
CA GLU A 140 -9.16 -15.32 3.03
C GLU A 140 -9.29 -13.86 3.52
N GLU A 141 -10.46 -13.27 3.34
CA GLU A 141 -10.77 -11.87 3.69
C GLU A 141 -11.20 -11.75 5.16
N HIS A 142 -10.40 -12.28 6.08
CA HIS A 142 -10.74 -12.29 7.51
C HIS A 142 -9.51 -12.23 8.42
N TYR A 143 -9.60 -11.46 9.50
CA TYR A 143 -8.51 -11.27 10.46
C TYR A 143 -8.02 -12.59 11.08
N ASP A 144 -8.93 -13.49 11.45
CA ASP A 144 -8.58 -14.81 12.03
C ASP A 144 -7.95 -15.79 11.04
N LYS A 145 -7.73 -15.38 9.79
CA LYS A 145 -7.14 -16.19 8.72
C LYS A 145 -5.83 -15.56 8.24
N PRO A 146 -4.80 -15.51 9.10
CA PRO A 146 -3.53 -14.92 8.72
C PRO A 146 -2.83 -15.76 7.66
N PHE A 147 -1.95 -15.12 6.91
CA PHE A 147 -1.04 -15.76 5.97
C PHE A 147 0.39 -15.26 6.20
N VAL A 148 1.37 -15.96 5.63
CA VAL A 148 2.79 -15.59 5.74
C VAL A 148 3.30 -15.28 4.34
N ALA A 149 3.85 -14.07 4.16
CA ALA A 149 4.53 -13.66 2.95
C ALA A 149 5.99 -13.37 3.28
N SER A 150 6.90 -14.14 2.68
CA SER A 150 8.36 -14.00 2.85
C SER A 150 8.81 -13.88 4.32
N GLY A 151 8.25 -14.74 5.18
CA GLY A 151 8.56 -14.82 6.60
C GLY A 151 7.75 -13.89 7.51
N LEU A 152 7.11 -12.84 6.97
CA LEU A 152 6.28 -11.93 7.76
C LEU A 152 4.81 -12.39 7.77
N LYS A 153 4.21 -12.46 8.96
CA LYS A 153 2.80 -12.79 9.15
C LYS A 153 1.92 -11.57 8.96
N PHE A 154 0.91 -11.70 8.10
CA PHE A 154 -0.09 -10.69 7.82
C PHE A 154 -1.47 -11.15 8.28
N PHE A 155 -2.24 -10.21 8.79
CA PHE A 155 -3.63 -10.38 9.17
C PHE A 155 -4.49 -9.48 8.27
N PRO A 156 -5.33 -10.06 7.38
CA PRO A 156 -6.25 -9.30 6.54
C PRO A 156 -7.22 -8.46 7.37
N LEU A 157 -7.40 -7.19 6.99
CA LEU A 157 -8.34 -6.25 7.61
C LEU A 157 -9.38 -5.80 6.59
N PRO A 158 -10.57 -6.43 6.54
CA PRO A 158 -11.62 -6.01 5.63
C PRO A 158 -12.08 -4.58 5.92
N VAL A 159 -12.10 -3.72 4.91
CA VAL A 159 -12.59 -2.34 5.00
C VAL A 159 -13.49 -1.99 3.82
N MET A 160 -14.39 -1.04 4.03
CA MET A 160 -15.27 -0.57 2.96
C MET A 160 -14.54 0.48 2.13
N HIS A 161 -14.60 0.38 0.81
CA HIS A 161 -14.13 1.38 -0.14
C HIS A 161 -15.27 1.73 -1.10
N GLY A 162 -16.22 2.54 -0.60
CA GLY A 162 -17.54 2.71 -1.21
C GLY A 162 -18.66 2.13 -0.34
N GLU A 163 -19.89 2.12 -0.86
CA GLU A 163 -21.03 1.52 -0.15
C GLU A 163 -21.01 -0.02 -0.21
N ASP A 164 -20.66 -0.58 -1.36
CA ASP A 164 -20.83 -2.02 -1.66
C ASP A 164 -19.53 -2.70 -2.12
N TYR A 165 -18.37 -2.11 -1.82
CA TYR A 165 -17.09 -2.64 -2.22
C TYR A 165 -16.16 -2.82 -1.02
N LEU A 166 -15.66 -4.04 -0.87
CA LEU A 166 -14.74 -4.43 0.18
C LEU A 166 -13.34 -4.54 -0.39
N CYS A 167 -12.39 -3.94 0.31
CA CYS A 167 -10.96 -4.13 0.05
C CYS A 167 -10.26 -4.56 1.35
N LEU A 168 -8.97 -4.87 1.24
CA LEU A 168 -8.16 -5.27 2.38
C LEU A 168 -7.17 -4.18 2.77
N GLY A 169 -7.19 -3.83 4.06
CA GLY A 169 -5.98 -3.42 4.76
C GLY A 169 -5.24 -4.62 5.33
N TYR A 170 -4.08 -4.37 5.93
CA TYR A 170 -3.27 -5.43 6.53
C TYR A 170 -2.66 -4.98 7.86
N LEU A 171 -2.79 -5.84 8.89
CA LEU A 171 -2.10 -5.73 10.17
C LEU A 171 -0.91 -6.70 10.18
N PHE A 172 0.25 -6.25 10.64
CA PHE A 172 1.47 -7.05 10.76
C PHE A 172 2.38 -6.51 11.88
N GLY A 173 3.38 -7.30 12.26
CA GLY A 173 4.30 -7.01 13.37
C GLY A 173 3.81 -7.59 14.71
N GLU A 174 4.70 -8.29 15.40
CA GLU A 174 4.50 -8.89 16.72
C GLU A 174 4.94 -7.95 17.84
N LYS A 175 6.07 -7.25 17.66
CA LYS A 175 6.60 -6.32 18.66
C LYS A 175 6.01 -4.92 18.50
N CYS A 176 6.15 -4.35 17.30
CA CYS A 176 5.48 -3.12 16.92
C CYS A 176 4.36 -3.42 15.92
N LYS A 177 3.12 -3.15 16.33
CA LYS A 177 1.94 -3.42 15.50
C LYS A 177 1.75 -2.31 14.46
N VAL A 178 1.70 -2.70 13.20
CA VAL A 178 1.50 -1.80 12.06
C VAL A 178 0.24 -2.19 11.31
N ALA A 179 -0.63 -1.22 11.04
CA ALA A 179 -1.74 -1.39 10.11
C ALA A 179 -1.54 -0.51 8.87
N TYR A 180 -1.70 -1.07 7.68
CA TYR A 180 -1.69 -0.38 6.39
C TYR A 180 -3.07 -0.48 5.73
N ILE A 181 -3.70 0.66 5.45
CA ILE A 181 -5.08 0.76 4.95
C ILE A 181 -5.16 1.92 3.94
N SER A 182 -5.08 1.63 2.65
CA SER A 182 -4.87 2.64 1.58
C SER A 182 -6.12 3.22 0.96
N ASP A 183 -7.19 2.44 0.87
CA ASP A 183 -8.44 2.81 0.19
C ASP A 183 -9.58 2.47 1.14
N VAL A 184 -10.13 3.48 1.84
CA VAL A 184 -11.17 3.20 2.83
C VAL A 184 -12.13 4.37 2.94
N SER A 185 -13.42 4.09 3.00
CA SER A 185 -14.47 5.04 3.38
C SER A 185 -15.04 4.76 4.77
N ARG A 186 -15.02 3.49 5.21
CA ARG A 186 -15.58 3.08 6.50
C ARG A 186 -14.94 1.79 7.01
N PHE A 187 -14.72 1.75 8.32
CA PHE A 187 -14.31 0.54 9.02
C PHE A 187 -15.54 -0.28 9.45
N PRO A 188 -15.63 -1.56 9.07
CA PRO A 188 -16.49 -2.50 9.77
C PRO A 188 -16.13 -2.56 11.26
N SER A 189 -17.12 -2.77 12.13
CA SER A 189 -16.93 -2.75 13.58
C SER A 189 -15.88 -3.76 14.07
N ASN A 190 -15.82 -4.94 13.45
CA ASN A 190 -14.81 -5.95 13.78
C ASN A 190 -13.38 -5.45 13.44
N THR A 191 -13.20 -4.87 12.27
CA THR A 191 -11.90 -4.32 11.85
C THR A 191 -11.46 -3.17 12.74
N GLU A 192 -12.36 -2.23 13.07
CA GLU A 192 -12.06 -1.12 14.00
C GLU A 192 -11.71 -1.64 15.40
N TYR A 193 -12.41 -2.67 15.90
CA TYR A 193 -12.09 -3.31 17.17
C TYR A 193 -10.68 -3.90 17.17
N VAL A 194 -10.30 -4.64 16.13
CA VAL A 194 -8.98 -5.29 16.03
C VAL A 194 -7.82 -4.29 16.07
N ILE A 195 -7.99 -3.10 15.50
CA ILE A 195 -6.91 -2.11 15.37
C ILE A 195 -6.96 -0.99 16.41
N SER A 196 -8.01 -0.88 17.21
CA SER A 196 -8.16 0.21 18.18
C SER A 196 -7.51 -0.11 19.53
N LYS A 197 -7.00 0.95 20.19
CA LYS A 197 -6.44 0.89 21.55
C LYS A 197 -7.41 0.28 22.57
N ASN A 198 -8.71 0.56 22.43
CA ASN A 198 -9.75 0.05 23.32
C ASN A 198 -10.27 -1.35 22.93
N GLY A 199 -9.83 -1.90 21.79
CA GLY A 199 -10.16 -3.24 21.34
C GLY A 199 -9.01 -4.22 21.54
N ALA A 200 -8.43 -4.75 20.44
CA ALA A 200 -7.40 -5.78 20.49
C ALA A 200 -5.95 -5.25 20.69
N GLY A 201 -5.80 -3.94 20.88
CA GLY A 201 -4.57 -3.32 21.34
C GLY A 201 -4.14 -2.13 20.49
N GLN A 202 -3.33 -1.25 21.09
CA GLN A 202 -2.86 -0.05 20.45
C GLN A 202 -1.87 -0.36 19.32
N LEU A 203 -2.06 0.26 18.15
CA LEU A 203 -1.08 0.24 17.07
C LEU A 203 0.12 1.14 17.39
N ASP A 204 1.31 0.70 17.02
CA ASP A 204 2.51 1.54 17.01
C ASP A 204 2.51 2.48 15.80
N LEU A 205 2.01 1.98 14.65
CA LEU A 205 1.91 2.76 13.43
C LEU A 205 0.63 2.42 12.65
N LEU A 206 -0.15 3.45 12.33
CA LEU A 206 -1.26 3.37 11.39
C LEU A 206 -0.89 4.13 10.11
N ILE A 207 -0.94 3.46 8.96
CA ILE A 207 -0.79 4.09 7.64
C ILE A 207 -2.18 4.09 7.00
N LEU A 208 -2.76 5.27 6.78
CA LEU A 208 -4.19 5.42 6.53
C LEU A 208 -4.50 6.34 5.34
N ASP A 209 -5.50 5.95 4.56
CA ASP A 209 -6.12 6.75 3.50
C ASP A 209 -6.59 8.13 3.97
N CYS A 210 -6.34 9.14 3.13
CA CYS A 210 -6.78 10.51 3.29
C CYS A 210 -6.77 11.22 1.91
N LEU A 211 -7.70 10.82 1.04
CA LEU A 211 -7.73 11.27 -0.35
C LEU A 211 -8.00 12.78 -0.50
N TYR A 212 -9.04 13.29 0.18
CA TYR A 212 -9.52 14.67 0.00
C TYR A 212 -9.33 15.53 1.24
N LYS A 213 -9.03 16.82 1.04
CA LYS A 213 -8.74 17.72 2.15
C LYS A 213 -10.00 18.18 2.89
N LYS A 214 -11.10 18.36 2.16
CA LYS A 214 -12.37 18.86 2.67
C LYS A 214 -13.53 18.07 2.08
N GLY A 215 -14.68 18.10 2.73
CA GLY A 215 -15.91 17.45 2.24
C GLY A 215 -16.26 16.21 3.05
N SER A 216 -17.16 15.39 2.52
CA SER A 216 -17.49 14.07 3.00
C SER A 216 -17.71 13.20 1.78
N PHE A 217 -16.94 12.13 1.65
CA PHE A 217 -17.02 11.25 0.49
C PHE A 217 -17.33 9.84 0.93
N ASN A 218 -18.01 9.10 0.05
CA ASN A 218 -18.50 7.76 0.36
C ASN A 218 -17.50 6.66 -0.06
N VAL A 219 -16.40 7.04 -0.75
CA VAL A 219 -15.45 6.10 -1.36
C VAL A 219 -14.08 6.12 -0.67
N HIS A 220 -13.67 7.28 -0.16
CA HIS A 220 -12.42 7.48 0.57
C HIS A 220 -12.63 8.40 1.77
N LEU A 221 -11.79 8.29 2.79
CA LEU A 221 -11.77 9.23 3.90
C LEU A 221 -11.24 10.59 3.41
N CYS A 222 -11.95 11.66 3.75
CA CYS A 222 -11.38 13.00 3.75
C CYS A 222 -10.59 13.25 5.05
N LEU A 223 -9.80 14.33 5.11
CA LEU A 223 -8.98 14.66 6.27
C LEU A 223 -9.78 14.70 7.59
N PRO A 224 -10.93 15.39 7.71
CA PRO A 224 -11.76 15.31 8.92
C PRO A 224 -12.16 13.88 9.30
N GLN A 225 -12.58 13.05 8.34
CA GLN A 225 -12.99 11.67 8.61
C GLN A 225 -11.80 10.80 9.03
N ALA A 226 -10.63 10.99 8.42
CA ALA A 226 -9.38 10.30 8.78
C ALA A 226 -8.92 10.67 10.19
N LEU A 227 -8.95 11.96 10.56
CA LEU A 227 -8.58 12.42 11.90
C LEU A 227 -9.55 11.88 12.98
N GLU A 228 -10.85 11.84 12.69
CA GLU A 228 -11.83 11.23 13.59
C GLU A 228 -11.61 9.71 13.73
N ALA A 229 -11.29 9.01 12.64
CA ALA A 229 -10.91 7.60 12.69
C ALA A 229 -9.64 7.38 13.53
N ILE A 230 -8.61 8.21 13.33
CA ILE A 230 -7.37 8.17 14.13
C ILE A 230 -7.67 8.39 15.61
N LYS A 231 -8.58 9.30 15.98
CA LYS A 231 -8.99 9.49 17.39
C LYS A 231 -9.64 8.25 17.99
N ARG A 232 -10.55 7.60 17.25
CA ARG A 232 -11.22 6.37 17.72
C ARG A 232 -10.26 5.18 17.82
N ILE A 233 -9.38 5.03 16.83
CA ILE A 233 -8.38 3.95 16.78
C ILE A 233 -7.27 4.18 17.81
N CYS A 234 -6.87 5.45 18.01
CA CYS A 234 -5.86 5.91 18.95
C CYS A 234 -4.47 5.22 18.80
N PRO A 235 -3.85 5.22 17.59
CA PRO A 235 -2.50 4.69 17.40
C PRO A 235 -1.45 5.56 18.11
N LYS A 236 -0.23 5.05 18.32
CA LYS A 236 0.89 5.88 18.79
C LYS A 236 1.34 6.90 17.74
N ARG A 237 1.30 6.51 16.47
CA ARG A 237 1.62 7.34 15.31
C ARG A 237 0.72 7.00 14.13
N ALA A 238 0.33 7.99 13.35
CA ALA A 238 -0.33 7.81 12.06
C ALA A 238 0.40 8.52 10.91
N LEU A 239 0.39 7.88 9.74
CA LEU A 239 0.86 8.42 8.47
C LEU A 239 -0.29 8.44 7.48
N LEU A 240 -0.60 9.62 6.94
CA LEU A 240 -1.67 9.78 5.95
C LEU A 240 -1.13 9.55 4.53
N ILE A 241 -1.82 8.75 3.74
CA ILE A 241 -1.50 8.36 2.36
C ILE A 241 -2.70 8.65 1.43
N GLY A 242 -2.57 8.37 0.13
CA GLY A 242 -3.68 8.52 -0.84
C GLY A 242 -4.01 9.96 -1.26
N MET A 243 -3.39 10.98 -0.66
CA MET A 243 -3.73 12.40 -0.86
C MET A 243 -3.74 12.86 -2.33
N THR A 244 -4.78 13.60 -2.71
CA THR A 244 -4.84 14.38 -3.95
C THR A 244 -3.91 15.60 -3.95
N HIS A 245 -3.90 16.35 -5.05
CA HIS A 245 -3.17 17.61 -5.21
C HIS A 245 -3.68 18.75 -4.30
N GLU A 246 -4.80 18.59 -3.61
CA GLU A 246 -5.31 19.59 -2.65
C GLU A 246 -4.42 19.74 -1.40
N PHE A 247 -3.60 18.72 -1.12
CA PHE A 247 -2.69 18.70 0.02
C PHE A 247 -1.32 19.25 -0.35
N ASP A 248 -0.88 20.26 0.40
CA ASP A 248 0.49 20.73 0.40
C ASP A 248 1.24 20.13 1.60
N HIS A 249 2.31 19.38 1.32
CA HIS A 249 2.99 18.56 2.30
C HIS A 249 3.59 19.37 3.46
N HIS A 250 4.03 20.61 3.22
CA HIS A 250 4.61 21.44 4.27
C HIS A 250 3.51 22.09 5.11
N LYS A 251 2.61 22.83 4.46
CA LYS A 251 1.54 23.57 5.15
C LYS A 251 0.61 22.65 5.93
N ASP A 252 0.25 21.51 5.35
CA ASP A 252 -0.69 20.60 5.99
C ASP A 252 -0.02 19.80 7.12
N ASN A 253 1.30 19.58 7.07
CA ASN A 253 2.02 19.02 8.21
C ASN A 253 2.20 20.02 9.37
N GLU A 254 2.28 21.33 9.13
CA GLU A 254 2.23 22.33 10.20
C GLU A 254 0.90 22.25 10.95
N PHE A 255 -0.22 22.21 10.22
CA PHE A 255 -1.54 22.00 10.81
C PHE A 255 -1.64 20.67 11.58
N LEU A 256 -1.13 19.58 11.00
CA LEU A 256 -1.16 18.27 11.66
C LEU A 256 -0.27 18.21 12.91
N MET A 257 0.81 19.01 12.97
CA MET A 257 1.64 19.14 14.16
C MET A 257 0.84 19.76 15.32
N GLU A 258 0.18 20.90 15.08
CA GLU A 258 -0.70 21.54 16.08
C GLU A 258 -1.86 20.62 16.50
N TRP A 259 -2.44 19.89 15.54
CA TRP A 259 -3.46 18.88 15.82
C TRP A 259 -2.90 17.76 16.70
N SER A 260 -1.69 17.28 16.40
CA SER A 260 -1.04 16.18 17.13
C SER A 260 -0.74 16.56 18.58
N GLU A 261 -0.27 17.78 18.82
CA GLU A 261 0.00 18.29 20.17
C GLU A 261 -1.27 18.36 21.01
N ARG A 262 -2.39 18.79 20.41
CA ARG A 262 -3.68 18.87 21.10
C ARG A 262 -4.27 17.50 21.42
N GLU A 263 -4.23 16.56 20.49
CA GLU A 263 -4.89 15.25 20.63
C GLU A 263 -3.97 14.19 21.27
N GLY A 264 -2.66 14.46 21.38
CA GLY A 264 -1.69 13.51 21.94
C GLY A 264 -1.40 12.30 21.04
N ILE A 265 -1.69 12.40 19.74
CA ILE A 265 -1.45 11.37 18.73
C ILE A 265 -0.60 11.99 17.63
N HIS A 266 0.58 11.44 17.34
CA HIS A 266 1.45 11.98 16.30
C HIS A 266 0.95 11.62 14.90
N VAL A 267 0.50 12.61 14.13
CA VAL A 267 -0.02 12.46 12.77
C VAL A 267 0.78 13.33 11.80
N GLN A 268 1.09 12.79 10.63
CA GLN A 268 1.69 13.54 9.53
C GLN A 268 1.29 12.95 8.18
N LEU A 269 1.38 13.75 7.12
CA LEU A 269 1.33 13.28 5.75
C LEU A 269 2.59 12.46 5.43
N ALA A 270 2.40 11.31 4.79
CA ALA A 270 3.50 10.59 4.18
C ALA A 270 3.99 11.32 2.91
N ARG A 271 5.18 10.92 2.45
CA ARG A 271 5.71 11.29 1.14
C ARG A 271 6.42 10.11 0.52
N ASP A 272 6.47 10.10 -0.80
CA ASP A 272 7.25 9.14 -1.56
C ASP A 272 8.70 9.09 -1.03
N GLY A 273 9.21 7.86 -0.87
CA GLY A 273 10.56 7.60 -0.35
C GLY A 273 10.73 7.73 1.17
N LEU A 274 9.69 8.09 1.92
CA LEU A 274 9.71 8.08 3.38
C LEU A 274 10.05 6.67 3.89
N ARG A 275 11.08 6.58 4.75
CA ARG A 275 11.48 5.34 5.42
C ARG A 275 11.25 5.46 6.92
N VAL A 276 10.59 4.47 7.50
CA VAL A 276 10.32 4.41 8.94
C VAL A 276 10.93 3.14 9.51
N PRO A 277 12.01 3.23 10.31
CA PRO A 277 12.52 2.08 11.05
C PRO A 277 11.49 1.65 12.10
N ILE A 278 11.19 0.35 12.15
CA ILE A 278 10.25 -0.25 13.11
C ILE A 278 10.71 -1.67 13.42
N ASP A 279 10.59 -2.08 14.69
CA ASP A 279 10.91 -3.44 15.13
C ASP A 279 9.63 -4.29 15.01
N LEU A 280 9.44 -4.93 13.85
CA LEU A 280 8.27 -5.76 13.58
C LEU A 280 8.26 -7.02 14.44
#